data_AF-A0A7T1ID92-F1
#
_entry.id   AF-A0A7T1ID92-F1
#
_cell.length_a   1.000
_cell.length_b   1.000
_cell.length_c   1.000
_cell.angle_alpha   90.00
_cell.angle_beta   90.00
_cell.angle_gamma   90.00
#
_symmetry.space_group_name_H-M   'P 1'
#
loop_
_entity.id
_entity.type
_entity.pdbx_description
1 polymer ?
#
loop_
_entity_poly.entity_id
_entity_poly.type
_entity_poly.pdbx_seq_one_letter_code
_entity_poly.pdbx_strand_id
1 'polypeptide(L)'
;MKRLLLLGALLVLVPAAYAQGPKIQCLGENTVEMRYCAGLSWEQSTDQLKRKIRKALLRQWQEATRALCAHAYAPYKDGTIYPQLVVSCNDNLNRALLKEFRPLNNQGDPERTP
;
A
#
# COMPACT_ATOMS: atom_id res chain seq x y z
N MET A 1 -53.64 -34.18 7.90
CA MET A 1 -52.62 -33.35 7.23
C MET A 1 -51.74 -32.68 8.28
N LYS A 2 -50.70 -33.37 8.78
CA LYS A 2 -49.90 -32.93 9.94
C LYS A 2 -48.39 -33.13 9.73
N ARG A 3 -47.96 -33.26 8.46
CA ARG A 3 -46.56 -33.55 8.08
C ARG A 3 -45.85 -32.41 7.34
N LEU A 4 -46.51 -31.29 7.09
CA LEU A 4 -45.93 -30.16 6.34
C LEU A 4 -45.23 -29.11 7.21
N LEU A 5 -45.32 -29.21 8.55
CA LEU A 5 -44.73 -28.21 9.46
C LEU A 5 -43.30 -28.52 9.93
N LEU A 6 -42.70 -29.64 9.51
CA LEU A 6 -41.36 -30.05 9.95
C LEU A 6 -40.22 -29.73 8.97
N LEU A 7 -40.54 -29.27 7.74
CA LEU A 7 -39.53 -28.93 6.73
C LEU A 7 -39.05 -27.47 6.80
N GLY A 8 -39.72 -26.60 7.56
CA GLY A 8 -39.34 -25.18 7.68
C GLY A 8 -38.26 -24.89 8.73
N ALA A 9 -37.97 -25.83 9.64
CA ALA A 9 -37.11 -25.58 10.80
C ALA A 9 -35.61 -25.83 10.55
N LEU A 10 -35.21 -26.35 9.38
CA LEU A 10 -33.82 -26.74 9.09
C LEU A 10 -33.03 -25.70 8.29
N LEU A 11 -33.62 -24.56 7.91
CA LEU A 11 -32.97 -23.54 7.08
C LEU A 11 -32.36 -22.35 7.86
N VAL A 12 -32.43 -22.33 9.20
CA VAL A 12 -32.11 -21.11 9.99
C VAL A 12 -30.76 -21.18 10.74
N LEU A 13 -29.95 -22.23 10.57
CA LEU A 13 -28.71 -22.39 11.34
C LEU A 13 -27.48 -22.69 10.48
N VAL A 14 -27.35 -22.01 9.33
CA VAL A 14 -26.02 -21.87 8.72
C VAL A 14 -25.43 -20.59 9.29
N PRO A 15 -24.51 -20.64 10.27
CA PRO A 15 -23.75 -19.45 10.61
C PRO A 15 -23.08 -18.98 9.32
N ALA A 16 -23.25 -17.71 8.98
CA ALA A 16 -22.49 -17.08 7.92
C ALA A 16 -21.01 -17.27 8.28
N ALA A 17 -20.36 -18.25 7.66
CA ALA A 17 -18.93 -18.41 7.74
C ALA A 17 -18.36 -17.20 7.01
N TYR A 18 -18.05 -16.15 7.77
CA TYR A 18 -17.21 -15.07 7.28
C TYR A 18 -15.89 -15.72 6.92
N ALA A 19 -15.71 -16.01 5.63
CA ALA A 19 -14.44 -16.46 5.11
C ALA A 19 -13.43 -15.38 5.48
N GLN A 20 -12.56 -15.68 6.46
CA GLN A 20 -11.43 -14.82 6.74
C GLN A 20 -10.67 -14.73 5.42
N GLY A 21 -10.52 -13.51 4.90
CA GLY A 21 -9.83 -13.29 3.64
C GLY A 21 -8.47 -13.99 3.68
N PRO A 22 -8.01 -14.54 2.55
CA PRO A 22 -6.72 -15.22 2.50
C PRO A 22 -5.64 -14.30 3.08
N LYS A 23 -4.78 -14.84 3.96
CA LYS A 23 -3.60 -14.12 4.43
C LYS A 23 -2.70 -13.87 3.21
N ILE A 24 -2.77 -12.65 2.67
CA ILE A 24 -2.01 -12.27 1.48
C ILE A 24 -0.52 -12.27 1.84
N GLN A 25 0.24 -13.13 1.17
CA GLN A 25 1.69 -13.19 1.27
C GLN A 25 2.31 -12.27 0.22
N CYS A 26 3.44 -11.63 0.55
CA CYS A 26 4.13 -10.73 -0.37
C CYS A 26 5.11 -11.44 -1.29
N LEU A 27 4.59 -12.44 -2.02
CA LEU A 27 5.34 -13.18 -3.03
C LEU A 27 5.36 -12.44 -4.37
N GLY A 28 4.28 -11.70 -4.67
CA GLY A 28 4.20 -10.84 -5.84
C GLY A 28 3.87 -11.61 -7.12
N GLU A 29 3.22 -12.76 -7.01
CA GLU A 29 2.91 -13.64 -8.15
C GLU A 29 1.68 -13.16 -8.93
N ASN A 30 0.85 -12.30 -8.32
CA ASN A 30 -0.31 -11.72 -8.95
C ASN A 30 -0.52 -10.25 -8.56
N THR A 31 -1.37 -9.55 -9.33
CA THR A 31 -1.62 -8.11 -9.16
C THR A 31 -2.28 -7.75 -7.83
N VAL A 32 -3.00 -8.67 -7.19
CA VAL A 32 -3.61 -8.44 -5.87
C VAL A 32 -2.54 -8.42 -4.79
N GLU A 33 -1.64 -9.41 -4.79
CA GLU A 33 -0.50 -9.47 -3.88
C GLU A 33 0.43 -8.28 -4.09
N MET A 34 0.83 -8.01 -5.33
CA MET A 34 1.73 -6.91 -5.64
C MET A 34 1.17 -5.57 -5.15
N ARG A 35 -0.14 -5.33 -5.34
CA ARG A 35 -0.82 -4.12 -4.86
C ARG A 35 -0.84 -4.05 -3.33
N TYR A 36 -1.17 -5.16 -2.66
CA TYR A 36 -1.19 -5.24 -1.21
C TYR A 36 0.19 -4.91 -0.62
N CYS A 37 1.25 -5.46 -1.20
CA CYS A 37 2.62 -5.28 -0.73
C CYS A 37 3.18 -3.90 -1.04
N ALA A 38 2.80 -3.31 -2.18
CA ALA A 38 3.07 -1.90 -2.44
C ALA A 38 2.41 -1.01 -1.36
N GLY A 39 1.20 -1.35 -0.93
CA GLY A 39 0.50 -0.70 0.18
C GLY A 39 1.28 -0.76 1.49
N LEU A 40 1.72 -1.95 1.90
CA LEU A 40 2.53 -2.14 3.11
C LEU A 40 3.85 -1.36 3.06
N SER A 41 4.53 -1.36 1.91
CA SER A 41 5.77 -0.60 1.71
C SER A 41 5.54 0.90 1.87
N TRP A 42 4.49 1.43 1.24
CA TRP A 42 4.10 2.83 1.34
C TRP A 42 3.72 3.24 2.76
N GLU A 43 3.00 2.39 3.50
CA GLU A 43 2.67 2.63 4.91
C GLU A 43 3.94 2.74 5.76
N GLN A 44 4.89 1.81 5.56
CA GLN A 44 6.17 1.82 6.26
C GLN A 44 6.97 3.12 6.02
N SER A 45 7.08 3.58 4.77
CA SER A 45 7.82 4.82 4.47
C SER A 45 7.06 6.07 4.94
N THR A 46 5.73 6.05 4.89
CA THR A 46 4.88 7.11 5.43
C THR A 46 5.05 7.22 6.95
N ASP A 47 5.11 6.10 7.67
CA ASP A 47 5.33 6.10 9.11
C ASP A 47 6.73 6.58 9.50
N GLN A 48 7.74 6.29 8.67
CA GLN A 48 9.06 6.88 8.82
C GLN A 48 9.02 8.40 8.66
N LEU A 49 8.31 8.92 7.66
CA LEU A 49 8.14 10.37 7.46
C LEU A 49 7.36 11.03 8.58
N LYS A 50 6.30 10.41 9.12
CA LYS A 50 5.55 10.91 10.28
C LYS A 50 6.45 11.24 11.47
N ARG A 51 7.57 10.53 11.63
CA ARG A 51 8.55 10.76 12.69
C ARG A 51 9.55 11.88 12.38
N LYS A 52 9.60 12.37 11.15
CA LYS A 52 10.56 13.39 10.68
C LYS A 52 9.92 14.76 10.44
N ILE A 53 8.66 14.80 10.00
CA ILE A 53 7.97 16.05 9.64
C ILE A 53 6.66 16.25 10.40
N ARG A 54 6.22 17.51 10.53
CA ARG A 54 4.95 17.86 11.18
C ARG A 54 3.76 17.34 10.37
N LYS A 55 2.66 17.00 11.06
CA LYS A 55 1.42 16.47 10.45
C LYS A 55 0.88 17.32 9.29
N ALA A 56 0.95 18.65 9.41
CA ALA A 56 0.49 19.56 8.35
C ALA A 56 1.33 19.44 7.06
N LEU A 57 2.66 19.39 7.19
CA LEU A 57 3.57 19.18 6.07
C LEU A 57 3.41 17.80 5.46
N LEU A 58 3.21 16.76 6.30
CA LEU A 58 2.94 15.42 5.82
C LEU A 58 1.66 15.37 4.97
N ARG A 59 0.59 16.05 5.38
CA ARG A 59 -0.66 16.10 4.60
C ARG A 59 -0.44 16.75 3.24
N GLN A 60 0.22 17.91 3.21
CA GLN A 60 0.54 18.61 1.95
C GLN A 60 1.42 17.75 1.05
N TRP A 61 2.42 17.08 1.62
CA TRP A 61 3.28 16.14 0.90
C TRP A 61 2.46 15.01 0.27
N GLN A 62 1.61 14.33 1.04
CA GLN A 62 0.77 13.23 0.55
C GLN A 62 -0.20 13.67 -0.56
N GLU A 63 -0.78 14.88 -0.45
CA GLU A 63 -1.63 15.45 -1.48
C GLU A 63 -0.84 15.70 -2.78
N ALA A 64 0.34 16.32 -2.65
CA ALA A 64 1.21 16.61 -3.79
C ALA A 64 1.72 15.34 -4.48
N THR A 65 2.25 14.37 -3.72
CA THR A 65 2.77 13.13 -4.30
C THR A 65 1.66 12.28 -4.90
N ARG A 66 0.46 12.27 -4.30
CA ARG A 66 -0.70 11.56 -4.89
C ARG A 66 -1.07 12.14 -6.24
N ALA A 67 -1.17 13.47 -6.36
CA ALA A 67 -1.50 14.13 -7.61
C ALA A 67 -0.42 13.89 -8.69
N LEU A 68 0.85 14.03 -8.31
CA LEU A 68 1.99 13.82 -9.20
C LEU A 68 2.05 12.37 -9.70
N CYS A 69 1.93 11.39 -8.81
CA CYS A 69 1.98 9.97 -9.17
C CYS A 69 0.78 9.55 -10.01
N ALA A 70 -0.43 10.06 -9.74
CA ALA A 70 -1.59 9.82 -10.59
C ALA A 70 -1.39 10.38 -12.00
N HIS A 71 -0.80 11.57 -12.11
CA HIS A 71 -0.45 12.16 -13.41
C HIS A 71 0.61 11.34 -14.16
N ALA A 72 1.70 10.98 -13.48
CA ALA A 72 2.82 10.22 -14.08
C ALA A 72 2.37 8.86 -14.65
N TYR A 73 1.42 8.20 -13.99
CA TYR A 73 0.92 6.89 -14.41
C TYR A 73 -0.45 6.94 -15.10
N ALA A 74 -0.93 8.13 -15.49
CA ALA A 74 -2.18 8.30 -16.21
C ALA A 74 -2.34 7.40 -17.47
N PRO A 75 -1.28 7.09 -18.25
CA PRO A 75 -1.39 6.16 -19.38
C PRO A 75 -1.86 4.75 -19.00
N TYR A 76 -1.68 4.35 -17.74
CA TYR A 76 -2.02 3.02 -17.26
C TYR A 76 -3.38 2.97 -16.56
N LYS A 77 -4.11 4.09 -16.43
CA LYS A 77 -5.29 4.25 -15.56
C LYS A 77 -6.37 3.17 -15.69
N ASP A 78 -6.51 2.59 -16.88
CA ASP A 78 -7.52 1.57 -17.19
C ASP A 78 -7.04 0.13 -16.91
N GLY A 79 -5.76 -0.04 -16.56
CA GLY A 79 -5.14 -1.32 -16.24
C GLY A 79 -5.19 -1.67 -14.75
N THR A 80 -5.25 -2.97 -14.44
CA THR A 80 -5.27 -3.48 -13.06
C THR A 80 -3.99 -3.18 -12.27
N ILE A 81 -2.90 -2.86 -12.97
CA ILE A 81 -1.60 -2.49 -12.38
C ILE A 81 -1.54 -1.03 -11.93
N TYR A 82 -2.38 -0.12 -12.46
CA TYR A 82 -2.31 1.31 -12.16
C TYR A 82 -2.30 1.65 -10.66
N PRO A 83 -3.15 1.05 -9.83
CA PRO A 83 -3.16 1.34 -8.40
C PRO A 83 -1.84 0.96 -7.72
N GLN A 84 -1.19 -0.12 -8.16
CA GLN A 84 0.13 -0.51 -7.68
C GLN A 84 1.17 0.54 -8.08
N LEU A 85 1.17 0.98 -9.35
CA LEU A 85 2.11 1.99 -9.84
C LEU A 85 2.01 3.30 -9.05
N VAL A 86 0.79 3.79 -8.81
CA VAL A 86 0.57 5.02 -8.04
C VAL A 86 1.07 4.85 -6.59
N VAL A 87 0.76 3.75 -5.93
CA VAL A 87 1.19 3.52 -4.54
C VAL A 87 2.71 3.35 -4.44
N SER A 88 3.32 2.56 -5.33
CA SER A 88 4.78 2.39 -5.40
C SER A 88 5.50 3.70 -5.69
N CYS A 89 4.93 4.58 -6.52
CA CYS A 89 5.47 5.92 -6.76
C CYS A 89 5.49 6.77 -5.50
N ASN A 90 4.40 6.78 -4.72
CA ASN A 90 4.35 7.49 -3.44
C ASN A 90 5.40 6.94 -2.46
N ASP A 91 5.56 5.62 -2.39
CA ASP A 91 6.60 4.99 -1.56
C ASP A 91 8.02 5.43 -1.98
N ASN A 92 8.31 5.40 -3.28
CA ASN A 92 9.59 5.82 -3.81
C ASN A 92 9.91 7.28 -3.48
N LEU A 93 8.92 8.17 -3.63
CA LEU A 93 9.06 9.59 -3.26
C LEU A 93 9.28 9.76 -1.75
N ASN A 94 8.56 9.02 -0.91
CA ASN A 94 8.79 9.04 0.53
C ASN A 94 10.22 8.62 0.88
N ARG A 95 10.69 7.52 0.27
CA ARG A 95 12.05 7.00 0.48
C ARG A 95 13.11 7.95 -0.03
N ALA A 96 12.86 8.66 -1.13
CA ALA A 96 13.74 9.73 -1.62
C ALA A 96 13.84 10.86 -0.59
N LEU A 97 12.72 11.39 -0.12
CA LEU A 97 12.70 12.44 0.90
C LEU A 97 13.36 12.00 2.22
N LEU A 98 13.19 10.73 2.62
CA LEU A 98 13.84 10.16 3.80
C LEU A 98 15.36 10.12 3.69
N LYS A 99 15.94 10.05 2.49
CA LYS A 99 17.39 10.13 2.29
C LYS A 99 17.91 11.53 2.62
N GLU A 100 17.15 12.58 2.32
CA GLU A 100 17.50 13.97 2.64
C GLU A 100 17.54 14.25 4.15
N PHE A 101 16.83 13.44 4.96
CA PHE A 101 16.88 13.52 6.42
C PHE A 101 18.03 12.72 7.05
N ARG A 102 18.86 12.03 6.25
CA ARG A 102 20.02 11.31 6.78
C ARG A 102 21.15 12.30 7.09
N PRO A 103 21.88 12.13 8.20
CA PRO A 103 23.08 12.92 8.45
C PRO A 103 24.08 12.77 7.31
N LEU A 104 24.77 13.85 6.92
CA LEU A 104 25.79 13.88 5.88
C LEU A 104 27.12 13.19 6.29
N ASN A 105 27.10 12.32 7.30
CA ASN A 105 28.31 11.70 7.82
C ASN A 105 28.73 10.56 6.89
N ASN A 106 29.86 10.77 6.22
CA ASN A 106 30.62 9.85 5.36
C ASN A 106 30.25 9.83 3.87
N GLN A 107 30.25 11.00 3.21
CA GLN A 107 30.77 11.07 1.83
C GLN A 107 32.31 11.00 1.87
N GLY A 108 32.83 9.88 2.37
CA GLY A 108 34.20 9.46 2.11
C GLY A 108 34.13 8.47 0.97
N ASP A 109 34.16 8.97 -0.26
CA ASP A 109 34.53 8.18 -1.42
C ASP A 109 36.03 7.86 -1.26
N PRO A 110 36.46 6.59 -1.10
CA PRO A 110 37.89 6.25 -1.04
C PRO A 110 38.57 6.35 -2.41
N GLU A 111 37.82 6.60 -3.49
CA GLU A 111 38.29 6.42 -4.87
C GLU A 111 38.34 7.74 -5.67
N ARG A 112 38.75 8.81 -5.01
CA ARG A 112 39.19 10.04 -5.69
C ARG A 112 40.35 10.67 -4.95
N THR A 113 41.55 10.17 -5.20
CA THR A 113 42.80 10.90 -4.96
C THR A 113 43.32 11.42 -6.31
N PRO A 114 43.82 12.66 -6.40
CA PRO A 114 44.44 13.19 -7.62
C PRO A 114 45.70 12.41 -8.05
#